data_AF-A0A0L0C6L2-F1
#
_entry.id   AF-A0A0L0C6L2-F1
#
_cell.length_a   1.000
_cell.length_b   1.000
_cell.length_c   1.000
_cell.angle_alpha   90.00
_cell.angle_beta   90.00
_cell.angle_gamma   90.00
#
_symmetry.space_group_name_H-M   'P 1'
#
loop_
_entity.id
_entity.type
_entity.pdbx_description
1 polymer ?
#
loop_
_entity_poly.entity_id
_entity_poly.type
_entity_poly.pdbx_seq_one_letter_code
_entity_poly.pdbx_strand_id
1 'polypeptide(L)'
;MPRNPNAERDNPCLKEQELSYKCLSKNNYDREACEVYFANYKNCKDFWHKIRSDRRAKGIAPYLPPVEERDAIKAEYMKTKPKAN
;
A
#
# COMPACT_ATOMS: atom_id res chain seq x y z
N MET A 1 8.89 10.25 18.37
CA MET A 1 9.74 9.71 17.29
C MET A 1 9.69 10.66 16.11
N PRO A 2 10.83 11.11 15.56
CA PRO A 2 10.83 11.96 14.38
C PRO A 2 10.17 11.25 13.21
N ARG A 3 9.29 11.96 12.48
CA ARG A 3 8.64 11.44 11.28
C ARG A 3 9.73 11.18 10.24
N ASN A 4 9.84 9.94 9.74
CA ASN A 4 10.78 9.63 8.67
C ASN A 4 10.38 10.46 7.42
N PRO A 5 11.21 11.43 6.97
CA PRO A 5 10.85 12.31 5.85
C PRO A 5 10.72 11.54 4.53
N ASN A 6 11.33 10.36 4.43
CA ASN A 6 11.27 9.51 3.24
C ASN A 6 10.14 8.47 3.30
N ALA A 7 9.26 8.51 4.32
CA ALA A 7 8.22 7.49 4.49
C ALA A 7 7.29 7.38 3.26
N GLU A 8 6.95 8.49 2.62
CA GLU A 8 6.10 8.48 1.42
C GLU A 8 6.79 7.82 0.22
N ARG A 9 8.10 8.04 0.10
CA ARG A 9 8.91 7.45 -0.97
C ARG A 9 9.15 5.96 -0.72
N ASP A 10 9.49 5.58 0.50
CA ASP A 10 9.97 4.22 0.78
C ASP A 10 8.83 3.25 1.15
N ASN A 11 7.69 3.77 1.62
CA ASN A 11 6.50 2.99 1.95
C ASN A 11 5.31 3.36 1.06
N PRO A 12 5.00 2.55 0.02
CA PRO A 12 3.90 2.84 -0.88
C PRO A 12 2.50 2.57 -0.25
N CYS A 13 2.47 2.08 1.00
CA CYS A 13 1.28 1.80 1.80
C CYS A 13 1.24 2.64 3.09
N LEU A 14 1.92 3.79 3.11
CA LEU A 14 2.00 4.65 4.29
C LEU A 14 0.60 5.07 4.78
N LYS A 15 -0.31 5.40 3.86
CA LYS A 15 -1.67 5.81 4.18
C LYS A 15 -2.45 4.70 4.89
N GLU A 16 -2.42 3.49 4.37
CA GLU A 16 -3.12 2.34 4.96
C GLU A 16 -2.52 1.95 6.31
N GLN A 17 -1.19 2.09 6.46
CA GLN A 17 -0.50 1.91 7.74
C GLN A 17 -0.97 2.94 8.78
N GLU A 18 -0.97 4.23 8.42
CA GLU A 18 -1.43 5.30 9.31
C GLU A 18 -2.90 5.12 9.72
N LEU A 19 -3.77 4.70 8.79
CA LEU A 19 -5.17 4.39 9.11
C LEU A 19 -5.32 3.21 10.07
N SER A 20 -4.50 2.16 9.89
CA SER A 20 -4.49 1.00 10.79
C SER A 20 -4.08 1.40 12.21
N TYR A 21 -3.02 2.22 12.35
CA TYR A 21 -2.61 2.73 13.67
C TYR A 21 -3.63 3.69 14.27
N LYS A 22 -4.26 4.54 13.45
CA LYS A 22 -5.31 5.46 13.90
C LYS A 22 -6.53 4.69 14.41
N CYS A 23 -6.89 3.57 13.76
CA CYS A 23 -7.96 2.71 14.23
C CYS A 23 -7.62 2.08 15.58
N LEU A 24 -6.43 1.48 15.71
CA LEU A 24 -5.98 0.88 16.97
C LEU A 24 -5.98 1.90 18.11
N SER A 25 -5.44 3.10 17.87
CA SER A 25 -5.40 4.17 18.86
C SER A 25 -6.79 4.63 19.33
N LYS A 26 -7.82 4.50 18.48
CA LYS A 26 -9.19 4.88 18.83
C LYS A 26 -9.95 3.78 19.55
N ASN A 27 -9.63 2.52 19.29
CA ASN A 27 -10.34 1.36 19.81
C ASN A 27 -9.57 0.65 20.93
N ASN A 28 -8.74 1.37 21.70
CA ASN A 28 -7.93 0.79 22.78
C ASN A 28 -7.09 -0.43 22.36
N TYR A 29 -6.55 -0.39 21.14
CA TYR A 29 -5.79 -1.48 20.51
C TYR A 29 -6.58 -2.77 20.25
N ASP A 30 -7.92 -2.71 20.24
CA ASP A 30 -8.75 -3.78 19.74
C ASP A 30 -8.48 -4.01 18.24
N ARG A 31 -8.00 -5.21 17.92
CA ARG A 31 -7.61 -5.61 16.58
C ARG A 31 -8.81 -6.02 15.74
N GLU A 32 -9.84 -6.59 16.37
CA GLU A 32 -11.05 -7.06 15.69
C GLU A 32 -11.83 -5.86 15.13
N ALA A 33 -11.91 -4.79 15.91
CA ALA A 33 -12.49 -3.51 15.47
C ALA A 33 -11.77 -2.87 14.26
N CYS A 34 -10.55 -3.33 13.92
CA CYS A 34 -9.69 -2.74 12.89
C CYS A 34 -9.37 -3.66 11.71
N GLU A 35 -10.04 -4.82 11.59
CA GLU A 35 -9.77 -5.81 10.54
C GLU A 35 -9.78 -5.24 9.12
N VAL A 36 -10.73 -4.37 8.80
CA VAL A 36 -10.83 -3.74 7.48
C VAL A 36 -9.58 -2.93 7.14
N TYR A 37 -9.01 -2.21 8.13
CA TYR A 37 -7.80 -1.43 7.92
C TYR A 37 -6.58 -2.33 7.70
N PHE A 38 -6.49 -3.43 8.44
CA PHE A 38 -5.44 -4.43 8.23
C PHE A 38 -5.57 -5.14 6.88
N ALA A 39 -6.79 -5.47 6.46
CA ALA A 39 -7.05 -6.03 5.15
C ALA A 39 -6.62 -5.07 4.04
N ASN A 40 -6.94 -3.78 4.16
CA ASN A 40 -6.49 -2.75 3.21
C ASN A 40 -4.96 -2.62 3.18
N TYR A 41 -4.31 -2.61 4.35
CA TYR A 41 -2.84 -2.56 4.42
C TYR A 41 -2.19 -3.80 3.80
N LYS A 42 -2.74 -4.99 4.04
CA LYS A 42 -2.28 -6.25 3.43
C LYS A 42 -2.46 -6.22 1.91
N ASN A 43 -3.64 -5.85 1.42
CA ASN A 43 -3.94 -5.73 0.00
C ASN A 43 -2.98 -4.74 -0.71
N CYS A 44 -2.68 -3.61 -0.07
CA CYS A 44 -1.71 -2.66 -0.59
C CYS A 44 -0.32 -3.29 -0.72
N LYS A 45 0.17 -3.97 0.33
CA LYS A 45 1.48 -4.64 0.28
C LYS A 45 1.53 -5.70 -0.81
N ASP A 46 0.50 -6.54 -0.90
CA ASP A 46 0.43 -7.62 -1.90
C ASP A 46 0.45 -7.07 -3.33
N PHE A 47 -0.27 -5.97 -3.58
CA PHE A 47 -0.22 -5.26 -4.85
C PHE A 47 1.20 -4.77 -5.20
N TRP A 48 1.86 -4.05 -4.28
CA TRP A 48 3.20 -3.52 -4.54
C TRP A 48 4.28 -4.61 -4.61
N HIS A 49 4.09 -5.72 -3.89
CA HIS A 49 4.95 -6.89 -4.05
C HIS A 49 4.88 -7.46 -5.47
N LYS A 50 3.68 -7.57 -6.06
CA LYS A 50 3.52 -8.00 -7.46
C LYS A 50 4.20 -7.05 -8.43
N ILE A 51 3.96 -5.74 -8.31
CA ILE A 51 4.61 -4.73 -9.16
C ILE A 51 6.13 -4.78 -9.06
N ARG A 52 6.68 -4.94 -7.85
CA ARG A 52 8.14 -5.08 -7.64
C ARG A 52 8.69 -6.34 -8.30
N SER A 53 8.00 -7.46 -8.17
CA SER A 53 8.38 -8.71 -8.82
C SER A 53 8.34 -8.60 -10.35
N ASP A 54 7.29 -7.99 -10.91
CA ASP A 54 7.14 -7.79 -12.35
C ASP A 54 8.22 -6.86 -12.90
N ARG A 55 8.50 -5.74 -12.22
CA ARG A 55 9.58 -4.82 -12.61
C ARG A 55 10.95 -5.50 -12.54
N ARG A 56 11.19 -6.31 -11.51
CA ARG A 56 12.42 -7.10 -11.38
C ARG A 56 12.56 -8.10 -12.54
N ALA A 57 11.50 -8.83 -12.87
CA ALA A 57 11.51 -9.80 -13.98
C ALA A 57 11.79 -9.11 -15.33
N LYS A 58 11.33 -7.86 -15.50
CA LYS A 58 11.59 -7.03 -16.69
C LYS A 58 12.93 -6.26 -16.64
N GLY A 59 13.71 -6.38 -15.58
CA GLY A 59 14.97 -5.65 -15.40
C GLY A 59 14.82 -4.14 -15.20
N ILE A 60 13.63 -3.65 -14.81
CA ILE A 60 13.33 -2.21 -14.67
C ILE A 60 13.69 -1.74 -13.26
N ALA A 61 14.68 -0.87 -13.14
CA ALA A 61 15.06 -0.19 -11.89
C ALA A 61 14.58 1.27 -11.89
N PRO A 62 14.11 1.82 -10.74
CA PRO A 62 13.97 1.18 -9.44
C PRO A 62 12.83 0.15 -9.42
N TYR A 63 12.97 -0.91 -8.60
CA TYR A 63 11.94 -1.96 -8.48
C TYR A 63 10.65 -1.46 -7.82
N LEU A 64 10.77 -0.52 -6.87
CA LEU A 64 9.63 0.24 -6.35
C LEU A 64 9.44 1.46 -7.24
N PRO A 65 8.26 1.64 -7.86
CA PRO A 65 8.01 2.81 -8.70
C PRO A 65 8.15 4.13 -7.92
N PRO A 66 8.67 5.19 -8.58
CA PRO A 66 8.63 6.56 -8.08
C PRO A 66 7.22 7.01 -7.72
N VAL A 67 7.08 8.00 -6.83
CA VAL A 67 5.79 8.40 -6.24
C VAL A 67 4.82 8.88 -7.33
N GLU A 68 5.32 9.63 -8.29
CA GLU A 68 4.62 10.18 -9.45
C GLU A 68 4.00 9.11 -10.36
N GLU A 69 4.59 7.91 -10.46
CA GLU A 69 4.05 6.82 -11.28
C GLU A 69 2.96 6.03 -10.56
N ARG A 70 2.86 6.13 -9.23
CA ARG A 70 2.08 5.17 -8.43
C ARG A 70 0.60 5.23 -8.70
N ASP A 71 0.06 6.43 -8.86
CA ASP A 71 -1.38 6.60 -9.05
C ASP A 71 -1.82 6.08 -10.41
N ALA A 72 -1.00 6.26 -11.45
CA ALA A 72 -1.24 5.68 -12.76
C ALA A 72 -1.21 4.14 -12.71
N ILE A 73 -0.19 3.54 -12.08
CA ILE A 73 -0.07 2.08 -11.95
C ILE A 73 -1.27 1.50 -11.18
N LYS A 74 -1.70 2.15 -10.09
CA LYS A 74 -2.90 1.75 -9.34
C LYS A 74 -4.15 1.83 -10.21
N ALA A 75 -4.35 2.91 -10.95
CA ALA A 75 -5.50 3.09 -11.83
C ALA A 75 -5.57 1.99 -12.90
N GLU A 76 -4.46 1.70 -13.56
CA GLU A 76 -4.38 0.60 -14.53
C GLU A 76 -4.68 -0.76 -13.89
N TYR A 77 -4.12 -1.04 -12.71
CA TYR A 77 -4.42 -2.28 -11.99
C TYR A 77 -5.91 -2.41 -11.65
N MET A 78 -6.57 -1.33 -11.21
CA MET A 78 -8.00 -1.37 -10.91
C MET A 78 -8.86 -1.63 -12.15
N LYS A 79 -8.44 -1.21 -13.35
CA LYS A 79 -9.13 -1.57 -14.60
C LYS A 79 -9.07 -3.07 -14.91
N THR A 80 -7.98 -3.74 -14.50
CA THR A 80 -7.82 -5.18 -14.72
C THR A 80 -8.62 -6.04 -13.75
N LYS A 81 -9.06 -5.49 -12.61
CA LYS A 81 -9.95 -6.22 -11.70
C LYS A 81 -11.36 -6.30 -12.29
N PRO A 82 -11.99 -7.48 -12.29
CA PRO A 82 -13.40 -7.56 -12.63
C PRO A 82 -14.18 -6.63 -11.71
N LYS A 83 -15.07 -5.81 -12.28
CA LYS A 83 -16.02 -5.02 -11.49
C LYS A 83 -16.79 -6.02 -10.64
N ALA A 84 -16.78 -5.83 -9.32
CA ALA A 84 -17.70 -6.54 -8.45
C ALA A 84 -19.11 -6.15 -8.94
N ASN A 85 -19.80 -7.12 -9.55
CA ASN A 85 -21.22 -7.03 -9.90
C ASN A 85 -22.05 -7.03 -8.62
#